data_AF-A0A2D7VWS4-F1
#
_entry.id   AF-A0A2D7VWS4-F1
#
_cell.length_a   1.000
_cell.length_b   1.000
_cell.length_c   1.000
_cell.angle_alpha   90.00
_cell.angle_beta   90.00
_cell.angle_gamma   90.00
#
_symmetry.space_group_name_H-M   'P 1'
#
loop_
_entity.id
_entity.type
_entity.pdbx_description
1 polymer ?
#
loop_
_entity_poly.entity_id
_entity_poly.type
_entity_poly.pdbx_seq_one_letter_code
_entity_poly.pdbx_strand_id
1 'polypeptide(L)'
;MDKTIITCDQCSLTVAIPTNGFPFYCNCGNVVRKDGADKPALSQRLKTFAKATAKHASSGFKRTAPEILETRKAECAKCEHNNGRSCNKCGCQLVGWPNKLEWASESCPVGKW
;
A
#
# COMPACT_ATOMS: atom_id res chain seq x y z
N MET A 1 -9.57 36.77 -13.08
CA MET A 1 -8.76 35.62 -12.62
C MET A 1 -9.73 34.67 -11.95
N ASP A 2 -10.00 33.55 -12.61
CA ASP A 2 -10.97 32.58 -12.08
C ASP A 2 -10.43 31.92 -10.82
N LYS A 3 -11.29 31.88 -9.80
CA LYS A 3 -11.00 31.30 -8.49
C LYS A 3 -11.93 30.12 -8.27
N THR A 4 -11.40 29.09 -7.63
CA THR A 4 -12.16 27.90 -7.25
C THR A 4 -12.12 27.79 -5.74
N ILE A 5 -13.29 27.59 -5.13
CA ILE A 5 -13.40 27.31 -3.69
C ILE A 5 -13.19 25.82 -3.51
N ILE A 6 -12.27 25.47 -2.62
CA ILE A 6 -12.01 24.09 -2.23
C ILE A 6 -12.19 23.95 -0.72
N THR A 7 -12.60 22.76 -0.30
CA THR A 7 -12.66 22.38 1.11
C THR A 7 -11.76 21.16 1.32
N CYS A 8 -10.85 21.25 2.29
CA CYS A 8 -10.01 20.12 2.69
C CYS A 8 -10.88 19.06 3.38
N ASP A 9 -10.84 17.82 2.91
CA ASP A 9 -11.57 16.67 3.47
C ASP A 9 -11.03 16.22 4.84
N GLN A 10 -9.81 16.61 5.19
CA GLN A 10 -9.16 16.19 6.43
C GLN A 10 -9.37 17.17 7.59
N CYS A 11 -9.38 18.49 7.31
CA CYS A 11 -9.48 19.51 8.36
C CYS A 11 -10.62 20.51 8.16
N SER A 12 -11.45 20.31 7.14
CA SER A 12 -12.57 21.21 6.78
C SER A 12 -12.17 22.65 6.44
N LEU A 13 -10.87 22.93 6.26
CA LEU A 13 -10.39 24.24 5.82
C LEU A 13 -10.96 24.56 4.44
N THR A 14 -11.63 25.71 4.32
CA THR A 14 -12.17 26.20 3.06
C THR A 14 -11.38 27.42 2.59
N VAL A 15 -10.84 27.36 1.37
CA VAL A 15 -10.02 28.43 0.78
C VAL A 15 -10.36 28.65 -0.69
N ALA A 16 -10.20 29.89 -1.14
CA ALA A 16 -10.28 30.23 -2.55
C ALA A 16 -8.87 30.21 -3.17
N ILE A 17 -8.65 29.31 -4.12
CA ILE A 17 -7.39 29.20 -4.86
C ILE A 17 -7.60 29.59 -6.34
N PRO A 18 -6.55 29.97 -7.07
CA PRO A 18 -6.62 30.07 -8.53
C PRO A 18 -7.04 28.73 -9.16
N THR A 19 -7.78 28.74 -10.28
CA THR A 19 -8.24 27.50 -10.94
C THR A 19 -7.09 26.56 -11.39
N ASN A 20 -5.88 27.09 -11.58
CA ASN A 20 -4.65 26.33 -11.85
C ASN A 20 -3.80 26.03 -10.59
N GLY A 21 -4.30 26.32 -9.39
CA GLY A 21 -3.60 26.18 -8.11
C GLY A 21 -3.59 24.75 -7.53
N PHE A 22 -3.87 23.73 -8.34
CA PHE A 22 -3.80 22.33 -7.92
C PHE A 22 -2.41 21.73 -8.26
N PRO A 23 -1.86 20.84 -7.41
CA PRO A 23 -2.41 20.42 -6.12
C PRO A 23 -2.28 21.52 -5.04
N PHE A 24 -3.28 21.63 -4.18
CA PHE A 24 -3.25 22.54 -3.03
C PHE A 24 -2.74 21.81 -1.79
N TYR A 25 -1.67 22.33 -1.20
CA TYR A 25 -1.07 21.81 0.04
C TYR A 25 -1.71 22.51 1.24
N CYS A 26 -2.55 21.77 1.96
CA CYS A 26 -3.19 22.27 3.16
C CYS A 26 -2.21 22.27 4.34
N ASN A 27 -2.36 23.22 5.26
CA ASN A 27 -1.54 23.29 6.47
C ASN A 27 -1.71 22.07 7.40
N CYS A 28 -2.79 21.29 7.25
CA CYS A 28 -2.96 20.03 7.97
C CYS A 28 -2.14 18.86 7.38
N GLY A 29 -1.33 19.11 6.34
CA GLY A 29 -0.52 18.10 5.65
C GLY A 29 -1.25 17.35 4.52
N ASN A 30 -2.55 17.62 4.32
CA ASN A 30 -3.32 17.01 3.24
C ASN A 30 -3.08 17.70 1.88
N VAL A 31 -3.18 16.95 0.79
CA VAL A 31 -3.00 17.44 -0.59
C VAL A 31 -4.31 17.31 -1.36
N VAL A 32 -4.99 18.43 -1.57
CA VAL A 32 -6.23 18.49 -2.36
C VAL A 32 -5.87 18.52 -3.84
N ARG A 33 -6.33 17.53 -4.60
CA ARG A 33 -6.10 17.39 -6.04
C ARG A 33 -7.38 17.71 -6.82
N LYS A 34 -7.23 18.05 -8.10
CA LYS A 34 -8.38 18.27 -8.98
C LYS A 34 -9.11 16.94 -9.21
N ASP A 35 -10.41 16.90 -8.94
CA ASP A 35 -11.22 15.70 -9.15
C ASP A 35 -11.11 15.20 -10.61
N GLY A 36 -10.82 13.91 -10.77
CA GLY A 36 -10.74 13.24 -12.07
C GLY A 36 -9.37 13.25 -12.75
N ALA A 37 -8.33 13.88 -12.20
CA ALA A 37 -7.03 13.98 -12.87
C ALA A 37 -6.19 12.68 -12.87
N ASP A 38 -6.30 11.83 -11.85
CA ASP A 38 -5.29 10.77 -11.63
C ASP A 38 -5.82 9.33 -11.58
N LYS A 39 -7.11 9.11 -11.84
CA LYS A 39 -7.67 7.75 -11.80
C LYS A 39 -7.63 7.17 -13.22
N PRO A 40 -6.79 6.16 -13.51
CA PRO A 40 -6.80 5.51 -14.82
C PRO A 40 -8.21 4.99 -15.12
N ALA A 41 -8.59 5.04 -16.40
CA ALA A 41 -9.91 4.61 -16.86
C ALA A 41 -10.29 3.24 -16.26
N LEU A 42 -11.59 3.05 -15.97
CA LEU A 42 -12.08 1.82 -15.34
C LEU A 42 -11.66 0.55 -16.11
N SER A 43 -11.61 0.63 -17.45
CA SER A 43 -11.10 -0.43 -18.33
C SER A 43 -9.61 -0.75 -18.10
N GLN A 44 -8.78 0.27 -17.89
CA GLN A 44 -7.36 0.11 -17.57
C GLN A 44 -7.17 -0.51 -16.18
N ARG A 45 -8.01 -0.14 -15.22
CA ARG A 45 -8.03 -0.73 -13.87
C ARG A 45 -8.43 -2.21 -13.91
N LEU A 46 -9.44 -2.57 -14.70
CA LEU A 46 -9.88 -3.95 -14.87
C LEU A 46 -8.80 -4.83 -15.53
N LYS A 47 -8.13 -4.33 -16.59
CA LYS A 47 -7.01 -5.03 -17.23
C LYS A 47 -5.86 -5.28 -16.27
N THR A 48 -5.50 -4.27 -15.48
CA THR A 48 -4.39 -4.39 -14.51
C THR A 48 -4.74 -5.37 -13.39
N PHE A 49 -5.98 -5.34 -12.91
CA PHE A 49 -6.50 -6.29 -11.92
C PHE A 49 -6.54 -7.73 -12.47
N ALA A 50 -7.09 -7.94 -13.66
CA ALA A 50 -7.15 -9.25 -14.30
C ALA A 50 -5.75 -9.85 -14.53
N LYS A 51 -4.78 -9.04 -14.95
CA LYS A 51 -3.37 -9.45 -15.10
C LYS A 51 -2.74 -9.83 -13.75
N ALA A 52 -3.02 -9.06 -12.69
CA ALA A 52 -2.54 -9.36 -11.35
C ALA A 52 -3.14 -10.66 -10.80
N THR A 53 -4.46 -10.86 -10.99
CA THR A 53 -5.16 -12.08 -10.59
C THR A 53 -4.69 -13.29 -11.39
N ALA A 54 -4.47 -13.18 -12.70
CA ALA A 54 -3.93 -14.26 -13.52
C ALA A 54 -2.50 -14.63 -13.10
N LYS A 55 -1.64 -13.65 -12.79
CA LYS A 55 -0.30 -13.89 -12.25
C LYS A 55 -0.38 -14.59 -10.88
N HIS A 56 -1.27 -14.14 -10.01
CA HIS A 56 -1.48 -14.74 -8.69
C HIS A 56 -2.03 -16.18 -8.79
N ALA A 57 -2.99 -16.42 -9.68
CA ALA A 57 -3.52 -17.76 -9.98
C ALA A 57 -2.44 -18.68 -10.60
N SER A 58 -1.60 -18.15 -11.50
CA SER A 58 -0.47 -18.91 -12.08
C SER A 58 0.61 -19.25 -11.05
N SER A 59 0.69 -18.50 -9.95
CA SER A 59 1.54 -18.83 -8.79
C SER A 59 0.91 -19.87 -7.84
N GLY A 60 -0.36 -20.23 -8.07
CA GLY A 60 -1.04 -21.35 -7.41
C GLY A 60 -1.47 -21.12 -5.97
N PHE A 61 -1.57 -19.86 -5.49
CA PHE A 61 -1.80 -19.54 -4.07
C PHE A 61 -0.87 -20.32 -3.14
N LYS A 62 0.36 -20.60 -3.59
CA LYS A 62 1.27 -21.50 -2.90
C LYS A 62 1.68 -20.88 -1.57
N ARG A 63 1.31 -21.57 -0.50
CA ARG A 63 1.86 -21.30 0.83
C ARG A 63 3.32 -21.69 0.84
N THR A 64 4.10 -20.98 1.62
CA THR A 64 5.47 -21.37 1.96
C THR A 64 5.44 -22.78 2.56
N ALA A 65 6.33 -23.66 2.12
CA ALA A 65 6.48 -24.99 2.70
C ALA A 65 6.81 -24.88 4.21
N PRO A 66 6.32 -25.79 5.07
CA PRO A 66 6.45 -25.65 6.53
C PRO A 66 7.91 -25.43 6.99
N GLU A 67 8.86 -26.16 6.43
CA GLU A 67 10.28 -26.07 6.72
C GLU A 67 10.89 -24.70 6.37
N ILE A 68 10.45 -24.11 5.26
CA ILE A 68 10.87 -22.76 4.85
C ILE A 68 10.18 -21.72 5.73
N LEU A 69 8.91 -21.93 6.09
CA LEU A 69 8.15 -21.02 6.94
C LEU A 69 8.78 -20.90 8.33
N GLU A 70 9.18 -22.01 8.93
CA GLU A 70 9.88 -22.00 10.23
C GLU A 70 11.23 -21.28 10.14
N THR A 71 11.96 -21.47 9.05
CA THR A 71 13.20 -20.71 8.78
C THR A 71 12.92 -19.21 8.69
N ARG A 72 11.92 -18.81 7.90
CA ARG A 72 11.52 -17.39 7.76
C ARG A 72 11.08 -16.78 9.10
N LYS A 73 10.31 -17.52 9.90
CA LYS A 73 9.89 -17.10 11.25
C LYS A 73 11.09 -16.92 12.17
N ALA A 74 12.03 -17.87 12.19
CA ALA A 74 13.23 -17.81 13.02
C ALA A 74 14.10 -16.59 12.67
N GLU A 75 14.29 -16.30 11.39
CA GLU A 75 15.05 -15.12 10.94
C GLU A 75 14.29 -13.81 11.18
N CYS A 76 12.97 -13.80 10.98
CA CYS A 76 12.13 -12.63 11.26
C CYS A 76 12.07 -12.32 12.77
N ALA A 77 12.09 -13.33 13.65
CA ALA A 77 12.07 -13.15 15.10
C ALA A 77 13.32 -12.43 15.64
N LYS A 78 14.46 -12.57 14.96
CA LYS A 78 15.73 -11.91 15.32
C LYS A 78 15.86 -10.50 14.73
N CYS A 79 14.93 -10.07 13.88
CA CYS A 79 15.03 -8.81 13.17
C CYS A 79 14.68 -7.62 14.07
N GLU A 80 15.49 -6.58 14.07
CA GLU A 80 15.27 -5.32 14.80
C GLU A 80 13.95 -4.59 14.43
N HIS A 81 13.36 -4.91 13.29
CA HIS A 81 12.09 -4.34 12.84
C HIS A 81 10.87 -5.15 13.26
N ASN A 82 11.06 -6.32 13.87
CA ASN A 82 10.00 -7.13 14.42
C ASN A 82 9.61 -6.57 15.80
N ASN A 83 8.38 -6.09 15.93
CA ASN A 83 7.87 -5.51 17.19
C ASN A 83 7.11 -6.53 18.06
N GLY A 84 7.14 -7.82 17.71
CA GLY A 84 6.43 -8.90 18.39
C GLY A 84 5.00 -9.14 17.90
N ARG A 85 4.39 -8.20 17.16
CA ARG A 85 3.06 -8.36 16.55
C ARG A 85 3.09 -8.21 15.03
N SER A 86 3.87 -7.26 14.55
CA SER A 86 4.04 -6.94 13.13
C SER A 86 5.49 -6.51 12.82
N CYS A 87 5.80 -6.37 11.54
CA CYS A 87 7.07 -5.82 11.10
C CYS A 87 6.96 -4.32 10.80
N ASN A 88 7.82 -3.50 11.39
CA ASN A 88 7.91 -2.05 11.18
C ASN A 88 8.46 -1.65 9.79
N LYS A 89 8.98 -2.61 8.99
CA LYS A 89 9.45 -2.36 7.61
C LYS A 89 8.52 -2.86 6.54
N CYS A 90 8.05 -4.11 6.63
CA CYS A 90 7.18 -4.69 5.60
C CYS A 90 5.68 -4.61 5.95
N GLY A 91 5.33 -4.23 7.18
CA GLY A 91 3.95 -4.06 7.63
C GLY A 91 3.17 -5.36 7.83
N CYS A 92 3.78 -6.53 7.61
CA CYS A 92 3.08 -7.81 7.76
C CYS A 92 2.79 -8.11 9.23
N GLN A 93 1.70 -8.84 9.47
CA GLN A 93 1.39 -9.44 10.77
C GLN A 93 2.22 -10.71 10.93
N LEU A 94 2.71 -10.97 12.14
CA LEU A 94 3.42 -12.22 12.47
C LEU A 94 2.44 -13.36 12.75
N VAL A 95 1.22 -12.99 13.15
CA VAL A 95 0.08 -13.88 13.40
C VAL A 95 -1.14 -13.24 12.74
N GLY A 96 -1.82 -13.95 11.84
CA GLY A 96 -3.02 -13.46 11.15
C GLY A 96 -2.76 -12.94 9.73
N TRP A 97 -3.58 -12.01 9.25
CA TRP A 97 -3.51 -11.53 7.87
C TRP A 97 -3.22 -10.02 7.82
N PRO A 98 -2.32 -9.55 6.92
CA PRO A 98 -1.49 -10.34 6.00
C PRO A 98 -0.20 -10.86 6.65
N ASN A 99 0.02 -12.19 6.65
CA ASN A 99 1.28 -12.81 7.04
C ASN A 99 2.11 -13.19 5.81
N LYS A 100 3.07 -12.34 5.47
CA LYS A 100 3.94 -12.53 4.29
C LYS A 100 4.90 -13.71 4.42
N LEU A 101 5.19 -14.18 5.64
CA LEU A 101 6.05 -15.34 5.86
C LEU A 101 5.45 -16.59 5.20
N GLU A 102 4.12 -16.69 5.20
CA GLU A 102 3.35 -17.80 4.65
C GLU A 102 3.17 -17.74 3.13
N TRP A 103 3.60 -16.66 2.47
CA TRP A 103 3.40 -16.48 1.03
C TRP A 103 4.70 -16.86 0.30
N ALA A 104 4.65 -17.93 -0.50
CA ALA A 104 5.84 -18.42 -1.20
C ALA A 104 6.41 -17.40 -2.20
N SER A 105 5.56 -16.50 -2.73
CA SER A 105 5.93 -15.46 -3.68
C SER A 105 6.56 -14.20 -3.04
N GLU A 106 6.53 -14.08 -1.71
CA GLU A 106 7.04 -12.91 -1.01
C GLU A 106 8.47 -13.13 -0.51
N SER A 107 9.17 -12.02 -0.32
CA SER A 107 10.50 -11.93 0.26
C SER A 107 10.58 -10.75 1.23
N CYS A 108 11.51 -10.81 2.19
CA CYS A 108 11.73 -9.71 3.11
C CYS A 108 12.34 -8.50 2.39
N PRO A 109 11.80 -7.27 2.53
CA PRO A 109 12.36 -6.09 1.85
C PRO A 109 13.74 -5.69 2.39
N VAL A 110 14.14 -6.20 3.56
CA VAL A 110 15.49 -6.02 4.12
C VAL A 110 16.36 -7.28 3.96
N GLY A 111 15.90 -8.26 3.17
CA GLY A 111 16.69 -9.44 2.79
C GLY A 111 16.97 -10.45 3.92
N LYS A 112 16.21 -10.43 5.02
CA LYS A 112 16.42 -11.36 6.14
C LYS A 112 15.89 -12.78 5.87
N TRP A 113 14.92 -12.92 4.97
CA TRP A 113 14.28 -14.18 4.62
C TRP A 113 13.56 -14.09 3.27
#